data_AF-A0A3P6VGV8-F1
#
_entry.id   AF-A0A3P6VGV8-F1
#
_cell.length_a   1.000
_cell.length_b   1.000
_cell.length_c   1.000
_cell.angle_alpha   90.00
_cell.angle_beta   90.00
_cell.angle_gamma   90.00
#
_symmetry.space_group_name_H-M   'P 1'
#
loop_
_entity.id
_entity.type
_entity.pdbx_description
1 polymer ?
#
loop_
_entity_poly.entity_id
_entity_poly.type
_entity_poly.pdbx_seq_one_letter_code
_entity_poly.pdbx_strand_id
1 'polypeptide(L)'
;MTEGKREELLEKMLANAEWIAYGIHNISPMEITEKMLSSTKISLNVISQNAAIGLINSALDQGVNLKEVYVDTVGKADIYQAYLQSLFPKIKITVESKADDTYPIVSAASIFAKVTRDRLLARWPKAGRGSIPPNTPLGSGYPGDPLTKQYLRICMDPIFGFPPLVRSSWSTAQTLLEERAVRVLW
;
A
#
# COMPACT_ATOMS: atom_id res chain seq x y z
N MET A 1 -0.55 13.73 -12.80
CA MET A 1 -1.19 14.69 -11.87
C MET A 1 -0.24 15.02 -10.72
N THR A 2 0.00 16.30 -10.44
CA THR A 2 0.89 16.77 -9.36
C THR A 2 0.28 16.53 -7.98
N GLU A 3 1.11 16.50 -6.92
CA GLU A 3 0.67 16.30 -5.53
C GLU A 3 -0.38 17.34 -5.10
N GLY A 4 -0.08 18.63 -5.29
CA GLY A 4 -1.01 19.72 -4.95
C GLY A 4 -2.35 19.63 -5.68
N LYS A 5 -2.38 19.10 -6.91
CA LYS A 5 -3.65 18.89 -7.62
C LYS A 5 -4.47 17.73 -7.03
N ARG A 6 -3.82 16.69 -6.48
CA ARG A 6 -4.55 15.59 -5.81
C ARG A 6 -5.17 16.06 -4.51
N GLU A 7 -4.47 16.91 -3.76
CA GLU A 7 -4.98 17.53 -2.53
C GLU A 7 -6.22 18.39 -2.79
N GLU A 8 -6.19 19.27 -3.80
CA GLU A 8 -7.36 20.08 -4.18
C GLU A 8 -8.56 19.22 -4.59
N LEU A 9 -8.34 18.14 -5.35
CA LEU A 9 -9.42 17.22 -5.74
C LEU A 9 -9.99 16.46 -4.56
N LEU A 10 -9.13 16.03 -3.62
CA LEU A 10 -9.55 15.39 -2.39
C LEU A 10 -10.44 16.32 -1.56
N GLU A 11 -10.06 17.58 -1.38
CA GLU A 11 -10.86 18.58 -0.67
C GLU A 11 -12.24 18.76 -1.30
N LYS A 12 -12.32 18.82 -2.63
CA LYS A 12 -13.59 18.89 -3.35
C LYS A 12 -14.45 17.64 -3.13
N MET A 13 -13.86 16.45 -3.12
CA MET A 13 -14.59 15.21 -2.83
C MET A 13 -15.11 15.18 -1.39
N LEU A 14 -14.28 15.60 -0.43
CA LEU A 14 -14.66 15.68 0.98
C LEU A 14 -15.74 16.73 1.25
N ALA A 15 -15.77 17.83 0.50
CA ALA A 15 -16.85 18.82 0.57
C ALA A 15 -18.19 18.27 0.07
N ASN A 16 -18.18 17.16 -0.68
CA ASN A 16 -19.37 16.47 -1.22
C ASN A 16 -19.70 15.18 -0.45
N ALA A 17 -19.46 15.19 0.88
CA ALA A 17 -19.69 14.04 1.76
C ALA A 17 -21.15 13.57 1.87
N GLU A 18 -22.11 14.34 1.34
CA GLU A 18 -23.53 13.95 1.28
C GLU A 18 -23.78 12.74 0.39
N TRP A 19 -22.94 12.52 -0.64
CA TRP A 19 -23.12 11.43 -1.60
C TRP A 19 -21.82 10.70 -1.94
N ILE A 20 -20.66 11.20 -1.51
CA ILE A 20 -19.37 10.52 -1.63
C ILE A 20 -18.94 10.00 -0.26
N ALA A 21 -18.77 8.70 -0.16
CA ALA A 21 -18.14 8.04 0.98
C ALA A 21 -16.82 7.38 0.55
N TYR A 22 -15.89 7.24 1.49
CA TYR A 22 -14.62 6.57 1.26
C TYR A 22 -14.21 5.72 2.46
N GLY A 23 -13.47 4.65 2.18
CA GLY A 23 -12.82 3.82 3.18
C GLY A 23 -11.36 3.60 2.80
N ILE A 24 -10.47 3.53 3.79
CA ILE A 24 -9.03 3.32 3.56
C ILE A 24 -8.54 2.21 4.50
N HIS A 25 -7.85 1.23 3.91
CA HIS A 25 -7.13 0.21 4.65
C HIS A 25 -5.62 0.49 4.54
N ASN A 26 -5.02 0.96 5.62
CA ASN A 26 -3.57 1.24 5.67
C ASN A 26 -2.83 0.01 6.19
N ILE A 27 -1.97 -0.58 5.35
CA ILE A 27 -1.14 -1.72 5.73
C ILE A 27 0.27 -1.22 6.05
N SER A 28 0.73 -1.45 7.28
CA SER A 28 2.04 -0.96 7.71
C SER A 28 3.19 -1.73 7.02
N PRO A 29 4.38 -1.12 6.84
CA PRO A 29 5.54 -1.83 6.30
C PRO A 29 5.93 -3.06 7.14
N MET A 30 5.74 -2.97 8.45
CA MET A 30 5.96 -4.06 9.41
C MET A 30 4.99 -5.22 9.17
N GLU A 31 3.69 -4.95 9.09
CA GLU A 31 2.69 -5.98 8.80
C GLU A 31 2.93 -6.68 7.46
N ILE A 32 3.33 -5.93 6.43
CA ILE A 32 3.70 -6.51 5.14
C ILE A 32 4.92 -7.42 5.30
N THR A 33 5.93 -6.98 6.05
CA THR A 33 7.16 -7.75 6.30
C THR A 33 6.85 -9.04 7.05
N GLU A 34 6.10 -8.96 8.13
CA GLU A 34 5.68 -10.10 8.95
C GLU A 34 4.91 -11.13 8.12
N LYS A 35 3.89 -10.71 7.36
CA LYS A 35 3.09 -11.62 6.52
C LYS A 35 3.95 -12.31 5.46
N MET A 36 4.85 -11.58 4.80
CA MET A 36 5.69 -12.13 3.73
C MET A 36 6.84 -13.01 4.23
N LEU A 37 7.36 -12.77 5.44
CA LEU A 37 8.47 -13.53 6.04
C LEU A 37 8.04 -14.57 7.08
N SER A 38 6.74 -14.66 7.36
CA SER A 38 6.19 -15.67 8.28
C SER A 38 6.49 -17.10 7.82
N SER A 39 6.40 -18.05 8.75
CA SER A 39 6.50 -19.49 8.47
C SER A 39 5.49 -19.95 7.41
N THR A 40 4.28 -19.38 7.42
CA THR A 40 3.27 -19.54 6.38
C THR A 40 3.24 -18.32 5.45
N LYS A 41 4.22 -18.25 4.55
CA LYS A 41 4.43 -17.09 3.66
C LYS A 41 3.16 -16.66 2.92
N ILE A 42 2.77 -15.40 3.11
CA ILE A 42 1.68 -14.75 2.38
C ILE A 42 2.28 -13.81 1.35
N SER A 43 1.96 -14.02 0.07
CA SER A 43 2.46 -13.15 -1.00
C SER A 43 1.82 -11.75 -0.95
N LEU A 44 2.53 -10.74 -1.48
CA LEU A 44 2.01 -9.37 -1.56
C LEU A 44 0.68 -9.28 -2.32
N ASN A 45 0.50 -10.12 -3.34
CA ASN A 45 -0.76 -10.21 -4.08
C ASN A 45 -1.90 -10.63 -3.16
N VAL A 46 -1.71 -11.65 -2.35
CA VAL A 46 -2.74 -12.12 -1.40
C VAL A 46 -3.01 -11.05 -0.32
N ILE A 47 -1.98 -10.36 0.18
CA ILE A 47 -2.15 -9.24 1.12
C ILE A 47 -3.02 -8.15 0.50
N SER A 48 -2.71 -7.75 -0.74
CA SER A 48 -3.47 -6.73 -1.49
C SER A 48 -4.90 -7.16 -1.76
N GLN A 49 -5.13 -8.41 -2.15
CA GLN A 49 -6.45 -8.96 -2.42
C GLN A 49 -7.30 -9.00 -1.16
N ASN A 50 -6.74 -9.45 -0.03
CA ASN A 50 -7.42 -9.48 1.25
C ASN A 50 -7.81 -8.08 1.74
N ALA A 51 -6.96 -7.07 1.53
CA ALA A 51 -7.29 -5.70 1.87
C ALA A 51 -8.46 -5.15 1.02
N ALA A 52 -8.48 -5.44 -0.29
CA ALA A 52 -9.59 -5.08 -1.17
C ALA A 52 -10.90 -5.77 -0.77
N ILE A 53 -10.86 -7.07 -0.48
CA ILE A 53 -12.00 -7.84 0.04
C ILE A 53 -12.50 -7.25 1.36
N GLY A 54 -11.59 -6.90 2.26
CA GLY A 54 -11.92 -6.25 3.54
C GLY A 54 -12.63 -4.91 3.36
N LEU A 55 -12.23 -4.10 2.39
CA LEU A 55 -12.92 -2.84 2.07
C LEU A 55 -14.33 -3.07 1.50
N ILE A 56 -14.51 -4.07 0.64
CA ILE A 56 -15.84 -4.43 0.10
C ILE A 56 -16.75 -4.91 1.23
N ASN A 57 -16.27 -5.80 2.10
CA ASN A 57 -17.02 -6.25 3.27
C ASN A 57 -17.37 -5.09 4.20
N SER A 58 -16.42 -4.20 4.49
CA SER A 58 -16.67 -3.02 5.32
C SER A 58 -17.78 -2.13 4.75
N ALA A 59 -17.90 -2.00 3.42
CA ALA A 59 -18.99 -1.25 2.81
C ALA A 59 -20.34 -1.96 2.98
N LEU A 60 -20.37 -3.29 2.78
CA LEU A 60 -21.56 -4.12 3.00
C LEU A 60 -22.03 -4.10 4.46
N ASP A 61 -21.11 -4.20 5.41
CA ASP A 61 -21.38 -4.19 6.86
C ASP A 61 -21.97 -2.85 7.32
N GLN A 62 -21.62 -1.75 6.64
CA GLN A 62 -22.20 -0.42 6.87
C GLN A 62 -23.56 -0.23 6.19
N GLY A 63 -24.11 -1.26 5.54
CA GLY A 63 -25.40 -1.20 4.88
C GLY A 63 -25.40 -0.45 3.54
N VAL A 64 -24.22 -0.23 2.94
CA VAL A 64 -24.14 0.36 1.59
C VAL A 64 -24.79 -0.58 0.59
N ASN A 65 -25.74 -0.08 -0.20
CA ASN A 65 -26.39 -0.83 -1.27
C ASN A 65 -25.44 -1.01 -2.47
N LEU A 66 -24.43 -1.87 -2.30
CA LEU A 66 -23.38 -2.08 -3.29
C LEU A 66 -23.89 -2.93 -4.46
N LYS A 67 -23.93 -2.33 -5.65
CA LYS A 67 -24.37 -3.00 -6.90
C LYS A 67 -23.22 -3.33 -7.84
N GLU A 68 -22.27 -2.40 -7.96
CA GLU A 68 -21.14 -2.53 -8.87
C GLU A 68 -19.84 -2.19 -8.15
N VAL A 69 -18.77 -2.92 -8.47
CA VAL A 69 -17.42 -2.70 -7.94
C VAL A 69 -16.43 -2.71 -9.09
N TYR A 70 -15.59 -1.67 -9.13
CA TYR A 70 -14.55 -1.50 -10.12
C TYR A 70 -13.18 -1.54 -9.43
N VAL A 71 -12.28 -2.38 -9.90
CA VAL A 71 -10.97 -2.60 -9.27
C VAL A 71 -9.85 -2.42 -10.30
N ASP A 72 -8.85 -1.61 -9.96
CA ASP A 72 -7.61 -1.51 -10.73
C ASP A 72 -6.65 -2.65 -10.36
N THR A 73 -6.01 -3.26 -11.36
CA THR A 73 -5.03 -4.33 -11.15
C THR A 73 -3.78 -4.14 -12.00
N VAL A 74 -2.65 -4.62 -11.47
CA VAL A 74 -1.37 -4.73 -12.18
C VAL A 74 -1.11 -6.16 -12.70
N GLY A 75 -2.03 -7.08 -12.44
CA GLY A 75 -1.91 -8.50 -12.79
C GLY A 75 -2.97 -8.99 -13.79
N LYS A 76 -3.18 -10.31 -13.84
CA LYS A 76 -4.19 -10.93 -14.70
C LYS A 76 -5.60 -10.60 -14.20
N ALA A 77 -6.23 -9.63 -14.87
CA ALA A 77 -7.56 -9.13 -14.56
C ALA A 77 -8.61 -10.24 -14.47
N ASP A 78 -8.68 -11.14 -15.47
CA ASP A 78 -9.69 -12.19 -15.54
C ASP A 78 -9.69 -13.12 -14.32
N ILE A 79 -8.49 -13.53 -13.87
CA ILE A 79 -8.33 -14.41 -12.72
C ILE A 79 -8.79 -13.70 -11.45
N TYR A 80 -8.41 -12.43 -11.29
CA TYR A 80 -8.77 -11.66 -10.10
C TYR A 80 -10.28 -11.33 -10.07
N GLN A 81 -10.86 -11.00 -11.23
CA GLN A 81 -12.30 -10.79 -11.36
C GLN A 81 -13.06 -12.06 -11.01
N ALA A 82 -12.71 -13.21 -11.59
CA ALA A 82 -13.37 -14.47 -11.28
C ALA A 82 -13.29 -14.81 -9.78
N TYR A 83 -12.14 -14.56 -9.16
CA TYR A 83 -11.95 -14.74 -7.73
C TYR A 83 -12.87 -13.84 -6.90
N LEU A 84 -12.88 -12.51 -7.13
CA LEU A 84 -13.77 -11.59 -6.41
C LEU A 84 -15.25 -11.91 -6.68
N GLN A 85 -15.60 -12.23 -7.93
CA GLN A 85 -16.97 -12.57 -8.33
C GLN A 85 -17.46 -13.84 -7.61
N SER A 86 -16.58 -14.80 -7.35
CA SER A 86 -16.91 -16.00 -6.56
C SER A 86 -17.23 -15.70 -5.10
N LEU A 87 -16.58 -14.68 -4.52
CA LEU A 87 -16.80 -14.24 -3.14
C LEU A 87 -18.06 -13.37 -3.00
N PHE A 88 -18.36 -12.57 -4.03
CA PHE A 88 -19.46 -11.61 -4.03
C PHE A 88 -20.41 -11.85 -5.21
N PRO A 89 -21.13 -12.99 -5.27
CA PRO A 89 -21.91 -13.40 -6.45
C PRO A 89 -23.09 -12.48 -6.76
N LYS A 90 -23.54 -11.66 -5.81
CA LYS A 90 -24.66 -10.71 -5.98
C LYS A 90 -24.24 -9.32 -6.47
N ILE A 91 -22.94 -9.06 -6.54
CA ILE A 91 -22.36 -7.76 -6.92
C ILE A 91 -21.72 -7.92 -8.29
N LYS A 92 -21.95 -6.96 -9.19
CA LYS A 92 -21.28 -6.94 -10.49
C LYS A 92 -19.87 -6.41 -10.29
N ILE A 93 -18.86 -7.25 -10.54
CA ILE A 93 -17.46 -6.86 -10.34
C ILE A 93 -16.74 -6.78 -11.68
N THR A 94 -16.10 -5.65 -11.92
CA THR A 94 -15.22 -5.42 -13.07
C THR A 94 -13.80 -5.16 -12.55
N VAL A 95 -12.84 -5.95 -13.04
CA VAL A 95 -11.41 -5.76 -12.75
C VAL A 95 -10.70 -5.51 -14.05
N GLU A 96 -9.97 -4.39 -14.14
CA GLU A 96 -9.26 -4.00 -15.36
C GLU A 96 -7.90 -3.39 -15.01
N SER A 97 -6.98 -3.41 -15.97
CA SER A 97 -5.72 -2.69 -15.83
C SER A 97 -5.90 -1.23 -16.22
N LYS A 98 -5.34 -0.29 -15.45
CA LYS A 98 -5.52 1.16 -15.65
C LYS A 98 -6.98 1.59 -15.51
N ALA A 99 -7.70 0.94 -14.59
CA ALA A 99 -9.10 1.26 -14.36
C ALA A 99 -9.29 2.70 -13.82
N ASP A 100 -8.23 3.32 -13.28
CA ASP A 100 -8.21 4.72 -12.85
C ASP A 100 -8.25 5.74 -14.02
N ASP A 101 -7.87 5.33 -15.23
CA ASP A 101 -8.01 6.13 -16.45
C ASP A 101 -9.42 6.01 -17.06
N THR A 102 -10.11 4.89 -16.81
CA THR A 102 -11.42 4.57 -17.41
C THR A 102 -12.59 4.96 -16.51
N TYR A 103 -12.49 4.71 -15.20
CA TYR A 103 -13.61 4.85 -14.27
C TYR A 103 -13.34 5.98 -13.27
N PRO A 104 -14.17 7.05 -13.24
CA PRO A 104 -13.99 8.17 -12.31
C PRO A 104 -13.94 7.75 -10.83
N ILE A 105 -14.69 6.72 -10.44
CA ILE A 105 -14.70 6.21 -9.06
C ILE A 105 -13.37 5.56 -8.66
N VAL A 106 -12.71 4.87 -9.61
CA VAL A 106 -11.40 4.26 -9.39
C VAL A 106 -10.32 5.35 -9.38
N SER A 107 -10.46 6.37 -10.25
CA SER A 107 -9.61 7.56 -10.23
C SER A 107 -9.68 8.29 -8.87
N ALA A 108 -10.89 8.46 -8.32
CA ALA A 108 -11.10 9.01 -6.98
C ALA A 108 -10.43 8.15 -5.90
N ALA A 109 -10.66 6.83 -5.90
CA ALA A 109 -10.01 5.91 -4.96
C ALA A 109 -8.47 6.00 -5.02
N SER A 110 -7.91 6.12 -6.22
CA SER A 110 -6.47 6.31 -6.47
C SER A 110 -5.95 7.61 -5.84
N ILE A 111 -6.73 8.70 -5.88
CA ILE A 111 -6.42 9.97 -5.20
C ILE A 111 -6.39 9.77 -3.68
N PHE A 112 -7.46 9.21 -3.09
CA PHE A 112 -7.53 8.95 -1.65
C PHE A 112 -6.36 8.11 -1.16
N ALA A 113 -6.02 7.03 -1.88
CA ALA A 113 -4.92 6.15 -1.53
C ALA A 113 -3.55 6.88 -1.60
N LYS A 114 -3.28 7.61 -2.68
CA LYS A 114 -2.00 8.31 -2.88
C LYS A 114 -1.82 9.44 -1.86
N VAL A 115 -2.82 10.28 -1.67
CA VAL A 115 -2.76 11.39 -0.70
C VAL A 115 -2.60 10.85 0.73
N THR A 116 -3.31 9.79 1.09
CA THR A 116 -3.18 9.19 2.42
C THR A 116 -1.79 8.60 2.64
N ARG A 117 -1.24 7.89 1.65
CA ARG A 117 0.15 7.40 1.69
C ARG A 117 1.14 8.55 1.92
N ASP A 118 1.05 9.62 1.13
CA ASP A 118 1.99 10.74 1.18
C ASP A 118 1.90 11.45 2.54
N ARG A 119 0.68 11.68 3.05
CA ARG A 119 0.44 12.25 4.39
C ARG A 119 0.98 11.36 5.52
N LEU A 120 0.79 10.04 5.44
CA LEU A 120 1.31 9.08 6.43
C LEU A 120 2.83 9.05 6.44
N LEU A 121 3.47 9.11 5.26
CA LEU A 121 4.92 9.13 5.16
C LEU A 121 5.50 10.45 5.68
N ALA A 122 4.89 11.59 5.35
CA ALA A 122 5.31 12.90 5.87
C ALA A 122 5.26 12.96 7.41
N ARG A 123 4.20 12.38 7.99
CA ARG A 123 3.98 12.33 9.45
C ARG A 123 4.64 11.14 10.14
N TRP A 124 5.39 10.30 9.41
CA TRP A 124 5.96 9.09 9.98
C TRP A 124 6.88 9.42 11.16
N PRO A 125 6.69 8.79 12.34
CA PRO A 125 7.46 9.11 13.54
C PRO A 125 8.96 9.02 13.31
N LYS A 126 9.73 10.00 13.79
CA LYS A 126 11.20 10.01 13.64
C LYS A 126 11.84 8.75 14.23
N ALA A 127 11.35 8.30 15.38
CA ALA A 127 11.80 7.04 16.01
C ALA A 127 11.58 5.80 15.12
N GLY A 128 10.53 5.83 14.28
CA GLY A 128 10.23 4.75 13.32
C GLY A 128 11.07 4.80 12.04
N ARG A 129 12.00 5.75 11.89
CA ARG A 129 12.91 5.89 10.73
C ARG A 129 14.32 5.33 11.00
N GLY A 130 14.55 4.80 12.19
CA GLY A 130 15.86 4.29 12.60
C GLY A 130 16.85 5.39 13.00
N SER A 131 18.04 4.97 13.39
CA SER A 131 19.13 5.85 13.82
C SER A 131 19.82 6.49 12.61
N ILE A 132 19.26 7.58 12.11
CA ILE A 132 19.77 8.31 10.94
C ILE A 132 20.15 9.75 11.30
N PRO A 133 21.11 10.38 10.58
CA PRO A 133 21.37 11.80 10.72
C PRO A 133 20.11 12.65 10.50
N PRO A 134 19.96 13.80 11.19
CA PRO A 134 18.87 14.73 10.92
C PRO A 134 18.81 15.12 9.44
N ASN A 135 17.59 15.32 8.92
CA ASN A 135 17.33 15.70 7.54
C ASN A 135 17.81 14.70 6.46
N THR A 136 18.10 13.45 6.84
CA THR A 136 18.38 12.38 5.86
C THR A 136 17.17 12.22 4.94
N PRO A 137 17.34 12.39 3.60
CA PRO A 137 16.25 12.22 2.66
C PRO A 137 15.87 10.73 2.58
N LEU A 138 14.57 10.43 2.68
CA LEU A 138 14.05 9.08 2.50
C LEU A 138 14.10 8.65 1.02
N GLY A 139 14.07 9.62 0.11
CA GLY A 139 13.81 9.38 -1.30
C GLY A 139 12.34 9.07 -1.59
N SER A 140 12.10 8.50 -2.77
CA SER A 140 10.79 8.09 -3.28
C SER A 140 10.24 6.81 -2.64
N GLY A 141 11.09 6.01 -1.99
CA GLY A 141 10.78 4.69 -1.47
C GLY A 141 10.84 3.57 -2.51
N TYR A 142 11.21 3.86 -3.77
CA TYR A 142 11.35 2.83 -4.81
C TYR A 142 12.76 2.24 -4.86
N PRO A 143 12.92 0.94 -5.18
CA PRO A 143 14.23 0.29 -5.28
C PRO A 143 15.20 0.93 -6.29
N GLY A 144 14.69 1.64 -7.30
CA GLY A 144 15.53 2.29 -8.32
C GLY A 144 16.13 3.63 -7.87
N ASP A 145 15.61 4.25 -6.81
CA ASP A 145 15.98 5.59 -6.40
C ASP A 145 17.28 5.61 -5.57
N PRO A 146 18.32 6.35 -6.00
CA PRO A 146 19.58 6.47 -5.27
C PRO A 146 19.43 6.96 -3.83
N LEU A 147 18.51 7.89 -3.56
CA LEU A 147 18.28 8.41 -2.20
C LEU A 147 17.67 7.34 -1.29
N THR A 148 16.73 6.57 -1.82
CA THR A 148 16.13 5.43 -1.10
C THR A 148 17.20 4.38 -0.78
N LYS A 149 18.08 4.03 -1.74
CA LYS A 149 19.19 3.09 -1.50
C LYS A 149 20.18 3.61 -0.45
N GLN A 150 20.48 4.91 -0.47
CA GLN A 150 21.35 5.53 0.52
C GLN A 150 20.71 5.48 1.91
N TYR A 151 19.44 5.83 2.02
CA TYR A 151 18.69 5.74 3.28
C TYR A 151 18.73 4.33 3.86
N LEU A 152 18.47 3.29 3.05
CA LEU A 152 18.53 1.90 3.51
C LEU A 152 19.91 1.54 4.09
N ARG A 153 21.00 1.96 3.46
CA ARG A 153 22.36 1.70 3.97
C ARG A 153 22.66 2.41 5.28
N ILE A 154 22.08 3.59 5.49
CA ILE A 154 22.32 4.40 6.70
C ILE A 154 21.47 3.91 7.88
N CYS A 155 20.21 3.54 7.63
CA CYS A 155 19.28 3.21 8.70
C CYS A 155 19.37 1.75 9.18
N MET A 156 20.14 0.90 8.49
CA MET A 156 20.29 -0.50 8.84
C MET A 156 21.26 -0.68 10.01
N ASP A 157 20.78 -1.35 11.04
CA ASP A 157 21.57 -1.85 12.17
C ASP A 157 22.09 -3.27 11.87
N PRO A 158 23.37 -3.60 12.13
CA PRO A 158 23.91 -4.93 11.84
C PRO A 158 23.26 -6.07 12.64
N ILE A 159 22.69 -5.81 13.81
CA ILE A 159 22.07 -6.81 14.69
C ILE A 159 20.55 -6.83 14.48
N PHE A 160 19.91 -5.66 14.52
CA PHE A 160 18.45 -5.54 14.47
C PHE A 160 17.89 -5.40 13.06
N GLY A 161 18.73 -5.21 12.05
CA GLY A 161 18.31 -5.02 10.67
C GLY A 161 17.71 -3.62 10.46
N PHE A 162 16.50 -3.55 9.92
CA PHE A 162 15.90 -2.27 9.51
C PHE A 162 14.84 -1.73 10.48
N PRO A 163 14.63 -0.40 10.51
CA PRO A 163 13.55 0.20 11.29
C PRO A 163 12.16 -0.11 10.72
N PRO A 164 11.08 0.09 11.51
CA PRO A 164 9.69 -0.20 11.11
C PRO A 164 9.19 0.41 9.80
N LEU A 165 9.83 1.48 9.31
CA LEU A 165 9.49 2.09 8.01
C LEU A 165 9.87 1.22 6.81
N VAL A 166 10.89 0.37 6.95
CA VAL A 166 11.43 -0.44 5.85
C VAL A 166 10.71 -1.76 5.76
N ARG A 167 10.39 -2.17 4.52
CA ARG A 167 9.85 -3.49 4.25
C ARG A 167 11.00 -4.49 4.05
N SER A 168 11.42 -5.17 5.11
CA SER A 168 12.56 -6.09 5.06
C SER A 168 12.31 -7.32 4.18
N SER A 169 11.05 -7.59 3.79
CA SER A 169 10.70 -8.64 2.84
C SER A 169 11.04 -8.31 1.37
N TRP A 170 11.47 -7.07 1.07
CA TRP A 170 11.85 -6.67 -0.29
C TRP A 170 13.26 -7.16 -0.60
N SER A 171 13.49 -7.62 -1.83
CA SER A 171 14.79 -8.14 -2.26
C SER A 171 15.94 -7.17 -2.02
N THR A 172 15.75 -5.88 -2.29
CA THR A 172 16.76 -4.84 -2.02
C THR A 172 17.17 -4.75 -0.54
N ALA A 173 16.22 -4.97 0.37
CA ALA A 173 16.47 -5.00 1.80
C ALA A 173 17.13 -6.32 2.21
N GLN A 174 16.64 -7.45 1.70
CA GLN A 174 17.20 -8.79 1.97
C GLN A 174 18.67 -8.89 1.55
N THR A 175 19.00 -8.46 0.33
CA THR A 175 20.38 -8.45 -0.16
C THR A 175 21.29 -7.62 0.75
N LEU A 176 20.81 -6.48 1.24
CA LEU A 176 21.60 -5.64 2.13
C LEU A 176 21.81 -6.28 3.50
N LEU A 177 20.81 -6.99 4.04
CA LEU A 177 20.94 -7.77 5.28
C LEU A 177 21.96 -8.91 5.10
N GLU A 178 21.89 -9.63 3.99
CA GLU A 178 22.84 -10.72 3.68
C GLU A 178 24.28 -10.22 3.56
N GLU A 179 24.48 -9.02 2.97
CA GLU A 179 25.80 -8.43 2.77
C GLU A 179 26.42 -7.83 4.04
N ARG A 180 25.60 -7.31 4.97
CA ARG A 180 26.07 -6.40 6.02
C ARG A 180 25.57 -6.68 7.43
N ALA A 181 24.51 -7.46 7.59
CA ALA A 181 24.00 -7.82 8.91
C ALA A 181 24.74 -9.05 9.47
N VAL A 182 24.65 -9.22 10.78
CA VAL A 182 25.07 -10.45 11.44
C VAL A 182 24.18 -11.59 10.96
N ARG A 183 24.80 -12.72 10.61
CA ARG A 183 24.07 -13.89 10.13
C ARG A 183 23.15 -14.44 11.23
N VAL A 184 21.86 -14.53 10.92
CA VAL A 184 20.84 -15.15 11.77
C VAL A 184 20.41 -16.48 11.16
N LEU A 185 20.30 -17.52 11.99
CA LEU A 185 19.72 -18.81 11.63
C LEU A 185 18.38 -18.93 12.36
N TRP A 186 17.31 -19.13 11.59
CA TRP A 186 15.94 -19.26 12.08
C TRP A 186 15.53 -20.73 12.16
#